data_AF-A0A958AU48-F1
#
_entry.id   AF-A0A958AU48-F1
#
_cell.length_a   1.000
_cell.length_b   1.000
_cell.length_c   1.000
_cell.angle_alpha   90.00
_cell.angle_beta   90.00
_cell.angle_gamma   90.00
#
_symmetry.space_group_name_H-M   'P 1'
#
loop_
_entity.id
_entity.type
_entity.pdbx_description
1 polymer ?
#
loop_
_entity_poly.entity_id
_entity_poly.type
_entity_poly.pdbx_seq_one_letter_code
_entity_poly.pdbx_strand_id
1 'polypeptide(L)'
;MTSYPENNYPTTATKPSNSQFGVDNFRHTVAAIEREVSKVIVGQQMLVRQLLLTLLGGGNALLEGAPGLGKTLLINTLADVIHCSFSRIQFTPDLMPADIVGTTVISTDETNQRYFRFEAGPIFSNIVLADEINRATPKTQSALLEAMQERRVTVSRSTYELEPPFFVLATQNPLEMEGTYPLPEAQLDRFFFHIQVDFPTHDELIEIANRTTAGTEMVPQFVTSGETVVAMQRLARQVPIAQPLTAYAVNLLEATHPRHPAAPDMVRHYVRYGASPRGLQAMIIAAKISALIDGRHNVDYSDLQSVMLPALRHRLILNFEGQAEGITPDDILKQVLQSTRVR
;
A
#
# COMPACT_ATOMS: atom_id res chain seq x y z
N MET A 1 -45.65 -1.69 42.14
CA MET A 1 -45.23 -3.02 42.61
C MET A 1 -45.74 -4.05 41.60
N THR A 2 -44.93 -4.31 40.58
CA THR A 2 -45.13 -5.40 39.62
C THR A 2 -43.75 -5.70 39.04
N SER A 3 -43.24 -6.87 39.41
CA SER A 3 -41.92 -7.42 39.15
C SER A 3 -41.79 -7.97 37.73
N TYR A 4 -40.75 -7.57 37.00
CA TYR A 4 -40.28 -8.27 35.81
C TYR A 4 -39.25 -9.35 36.21
N PRO A 5 -39.23 -10.52 35.56
CA PRO A 5 -38.25 -11.56 35.86
C PRO A 5 -36.89 -11.24 35.24
N GLU A 6 -35.82 -11.39 36.03
CA GLU A 6 -34.42 -11.32 35.58
C GLU A 6 -34.09 -12.53 34.70
N ASN A 7 -33.75 -12.28 33.43
CA ASN A 7 -33.18 -13.29 32.55
C ASN A 7 -31.69 -13.47 32.87
N ASN A 8 -31.37 -14.65 33.37
CA ASN A 8 -30.03 -15.13 33.66
C ASN A 8 -29.31 -15.49 32.34
N TYR A 9 -28.43 -14.62 31.85
CA TYR A 9 -27.49 -14.97 30.78
C TYR A 9 -26.14 -15.40 31.41
N PRO A 10 -25.59 -16.58 31.07
CA PRO A 10 -24.29 -16.99 31.56
C PRO A 10 -23.20 -16.05 31.03
N THR A 11 -22.60 -15.31 31.95
CA THR A 11 -21.53 -14.34 31.71
C THR A 11 -20.18 -15.02 31.76
N THR A 12 -19.74 -15.66 30.67
CA THR A 12 -18.32 -15.97 30.45
C THR A 12 -18.03 -16.10 28.96
N ALA A 13 -18.10 -14.98 28.23
CA ALA A 13 -17.29 -14.82 27.04
C ALA A 13 -15.86 -14.51 27.51
N THR A 14 -15.01 -15.54 27.55
CA THR A 14 -13.57 -15.38 27.67
C THR A 14 -13.09 -14.44 26.58
N LYS A 15 -12.72 -13.21 26.96
CA LYS A 15 -11.91 -12.32 26.12
C LYS A 15 -10.73 -13.13 25.58
N PRO A 16 -10.44 -13.12 24.27
CA PRO A 16 -9.20 -13.71 23.80
C PRO A 16 -8.07 -12.98 24.51
N SER A 17 -7.26 -13.75 25.25
CA SER A 17 -6.06 -13.27 25.90
C SER A 17 -5.24 -12.48 24.89
N ASN A 18 -4.76 -11.30 25.27
CA ASN A 18 -3.64 -10.59 24.64
C ASN A 18 -2.42 -11.53 24.62
N SER A 19 -2.40 -12.50 23.72
CA SER A 19 -1.18 -13.18 23.35
C SER A 19 -0.33 -12.12 22.65
N GLN A 20 0.79 -11.80 23.27
CA GLN A 20 1.72 -10.83 22.74
C GLN A 20 2.20 -11.38 21.40
N PHE A 21 1.70 -10.83 20.29
CA PHE A 21 2.07 -11.28 18.95
C PHE A 21 3.58 -11.09 18.79
N GLY A 22 4.32 -12.18 18.82
CA GLY A 22 5.79 -12.18 18.87
C GLY A 22 6.44 -12.05 17.49
N VAL A 23 7.74 -11.76 17.47
CA VAL A 23 8.55 -11.67 16.24
C VAL A 23 8.54 -12.98 15.45
N ASP A 24 8.62 -14.12 16.14
CA ASP A 24 8.55 -15.42 15.47
C ASP A 24 7.20 -15.62 14.77
N ASN A 25 6.08 -15.29 15.43
CA ASN A 25 4.77 -15.40 14.81
C ASN A 25 4.66 -14.48 13.58
N PHE A 26 5.19 -13.25 13.69
CA PHE A 26 5.26 -12.31 12.58
C PHE A 26 5.96 -12.91 11.36
N ARG A 27 7.18 -13.44 11.55
CA ARG A 27 7.95 -14.09 10.48
C ARG A 27 7.21 -15.27 9.89
N HIS A 28 6.67 -16.17 10.71
CA HIS A 28 5.96 -17.36 10.23
C HIS A 28 4.69 -16.98 9.45
N THR A 29 3.92 -16.00 9.92
CA THR A 29 2.73 -15.50 9.20
C THR A 29 3.13 -14.91 7.85
N VAL A 30 4.15 -14.05 7.78
CA VAL A 30 4.56 -13.44 6.50
C VAL A 30 5.08 -14.50 5.52
N ALA A 31 5.94 -15.42 5.98
CA ALA A 31 6.44 -16.50 5.14
C ALA A 31 5.30 -17.41 4.63
N ALA A 32 4.27 -17.64 5.45
CA ALA A 32 3.09 -18.38 5.03
C ALA A 32 2.29 -17.62 3.96
N ILE A 33 2.11 -16.30 4.11
CA ILE A 33 1.46 -15.46 3.08
C ILE A 33 2.25 -15.49 1.78
N GLU A 34 3.56 -15.24 1.82
CA GLU A 34 4.43 -15.25 0.63
C GLU A 34 4.37 -16.59 -0.10
N ARG A 35 4.37 -17.71 0.64
CA ARG A 35 4.26 -19.06 0.08
C ARG A 35 2.91 -19.31 -0.60
N GLU A 36 1.79 -18.90 0.01
CA GLU A 36 0.47 -19.07 -0.60
C GLU A 36 0.30 -18.19 -1.84
N VAL A 37 0.76 -16.94 -1.79
CA VAL A 37 0.73 -16.03 -2.94
C VAL A 37 1.60 -16.54 -4.10
N SER A 38 2.78 -17.11 -3.80
CA SER A 38 3.70 -17.66 -4.82
C SER A 38 3.17 -18.91 -5.54
N LYS A 39 2.13 -19.56 -4.99
CA LYS A 39 1.43 -20.63 -5.73
C LYS A 39 0.71 -20.03 -6.94
N VAL A 40 0.05 -18.88 -6.77
CA VAL A 40 -0.74 -18.27 -7.83
C VAL A 40 0.12 -17.37 -8.71
N ILE A 41 1.06 -16.63 -8.12
CA ILE A 41 1.86 -15.60 -8.81
C ILE A 41 3.27 -16.10 -9.09
N VAL A 42 3.72 -15.90 -10.33
CA VAL A 42 5.04 -16.34 -10.82
C VAL A 42 5.97 -15.13 -10.96
N GLY A 43 7.21 -15.25 -10.50
CA GLY A 43 8.29 -14.29 -10.78
C GLY A 43 8.24 -12.94 -10.03
N GLN A 44 7.17 -12.65 -9.30
CA GLN A 44 6.94 -11.33 -8.70
C GLN A 44 7.28 -11.25 -7.21
N GLN A 45 8.32 -11.95 -6.76
CA GLN A 45 8.68 -12.05 -5.34
C GLN A 45 8.95 -10.68 -4.70
N MET A 46 9.69 -9.82 -5.40
CA MET A 46 9.99 -8.46 -4.90
C MET A 46 8.73 -7.59 -4.81
N LEU A 47 7.82 -7.70 -5.78
CA LEU A 47 6.54 -6.99 -5.76
C LEU A 47 5.68 -7.46 -4.57
N VAL A 48 5.54 -8.78 -4.38
CA VAL A 48 4.82 -9.34 -3.23
C VAL A 48 5.41 -8.82 -1.93
N ARG A 49 6.75 -8.83 -1.81
CA ARG A 49 7.45 -8.31 -0.65
C ARG A 49 7.13 -6.84 -0.39
N GLN A 50 7.23 -5.98 -1.39
CA GLN A 50 6.95 -4.55 -1.25
C GLN A 50 5.48 -4.25 -0.93
N LEU A 51 4.54 -5.04 -1.45
CA LEU A 51 3.13 -4.96 -1.07
C LEU A 51 2.92 -5.33 0.40
N LEU A 52 3.53 -6.41 0.87
CA LEU A 52 3.45 -6.82 2.28
C LEU A 52 4.09 -5.78 3.20
N LEU A 53 5.26 -5.23 2.84
CA LEU A 53 5.87 -4.12 3.57
C LEU A 53 4.92 -2.91 3.67
N THR A 54 4.20 -2.60 2.60
CA THR A 54 3.25 -1.48 2.58
C THR A 54 2.03 -1.75 3.44
N LEU A 55 1.41 -2.93 3.28
CA LEU A 55 0.26 -3.37 4.06
C LEU A 55 0.58 -3.41 5.56
N LEU A 56 1.71 -4.00 5.94
CA LEU A 56 2.16 -4.09 7.34
C LEU A 56 2.66 -2.73 7.87
N GLY A 57 3.02 -1.79 7.01
CA GLY A 57 3.24 -0.39 7.36
C GLY A 57 1.95 0.38 7.63
N GLY A 58 0.80 -0.17 7.24
CA GLY A 58 -0.49 0.51 7.24
C GLY A 58 -0.54 1.67 6.25
N GLY A 59 0.22 1.56 5.16
CA GLY A 59 0.27 2.52 4.06
C GLY A 59 -0.51 2.03 2.84
N ASN A 60 -0.44 2.80 1.75
CA ASN A 60 -1.02 2.46 0.45
C ASN A 60 0.07 2.43 -0.61
N ALA A 61 -0.08 1.61 -1.66
CA ALA A 61 0.93 1.46 -2.70
C ALA A 61 0.42 2.03 -4.03
N LEU A 62 1.32 2.70 -4.75
CA LEU A 62 1.15 3.02 -6.16
C LEU A 62 1.96 2.00 -6.95
N LEU A 63 1.35 1.35 -7.93
CA LEU A 63 1.98 0.33 -8.75
C LEU A 63 1.97 0.75 -10.22
N GLU A 64 3.17 0.94 -10.74
CA GLU A 64 3.42 1.27 -12.14
C GLU A 64 3.91 0.01 -12.87
N GLY A 65 3.30 -0.32 -14.00
CA GLY A 65 3.73 -1.45 -14.83
C GLY A 65 2.76 -1.74 -15.96
N ALA A 66 3.18 -2.56 -16.92
CA ALA A 66 2.38 -2.92 -18.09
C ALA A 66 1.04 -3.61 -17.72
N PRO A 67 0.02 -3.52 -18.59
CA PRO A 67 -1.20 -4.30 -18.44
C PRO A 67 -0.91 -5.80 -18.56
N GLY A 68 -1.76 -6.63 -17.95
CA GLY A 68 -1.67 -8.09 -18.06
C GLY A 68 -0.65 -8.76 -17.14
N LEU A 69 0.05 -8.02 -16.26
CA LEU A 69 1.03 -8.58 -15.32
C LEU A 69 0.41 -9.27 -14.08
N GLY A 70 -0.85 -9.70 -14.14
CA GLY A 70 -1.49 -10.43 -13.03
C GLY A 70 -1.74 -9.60 -11.76
N LYS A 71 -1.74 -8.26 -11.84
CA LYS A 71 -1.93 -7.35 -10.68
C LYS A 71 -3.26 -7.60 -9.95
N THR A 72 -4.34 -7.78 -10.70
CA THR A 72 -5.67 -8.08 -10.14
C THR A 72 -5.68 -9.44 -9.45
N LEU A 73 -5.07 -10.45 -10.07
CA LEU A 73 -4.94 -11.79 -9.49
C LEU A 73 -4.12 -11.75 -8.20
N LEU A 74 -3.03 -11.01 -8.18
CA LEU A 74 -2.15 -10.84 -7.03
C LEU A 74 -2.89 -10.25 -5.82
N ILE A 75 -3.63 -9.15 -6.02
CA ILE A 75 -4.36 -8.51 -4.93
C ILE A 75 -5.55 -9.35 -4.47
N ASN A 76 -6.28 -9.98 -5.39
CA ASN A 76 -7.36 -10.88 -5.01
C ASN A 76 -6.84 -12.06 -4.18
N THR A 77 -5.75 -12.69 -4.64
CA THR A 77 -5.06 -13.76 -3.90
C THR A 77 -4.63 -13.30 -2.51
N LEU A 78 -4.05 -12.10 -2.41
CA LEU A 78 -3.64 -11.55 -1.11
C LEU A 78 -4.83 -11.36 -0.17
N ALA A 79 -5.97 -10.86 -0.69
CA ALA A 79 -7.19 -10.68 0.09
C ALA A 79 -7.76 -12.01 0.60
N ASP A 80 -7.77 -13.05 -0.24
CA ASP A 80 -8.20 -14.40 0.13
C ASP A 80 -7.30 -15.00 1.21
N VAL A 81 -5.98 -14.85 1.08
CA VAL A 81 -4.99 -15.39 2.04
C VAL A 81 -5.11 -14.75 3.42
N ILE A 82 -5.45 -13.45 3.50
CA ILE A 82 -5.57 -12.71 4.77
C ILE A 82 -7.03 -12.52 5.24
N HIS A 83 -7.99 -13.14 4.53
CA HIS A 83 -9.43 -13.08 4.82
C HIS A 83 -9.94 -11.64 4.99
N CYS A 84 -9.68 -10.82 3.99
CA CYS A 84 -10.11 -9.43 3.92
C CYS A 84 -11.10 -9.24 2.77
N SER A 85 -12.05 -8.33 2.94
CA SER A 85 -12.94 -7.93 1.84
C SER A 85 -12.13 -7.28 0.72
N PHE A 86 -12.44 -7.67 -0.53
CA PHE A 86 -11.80 -7.16 -1.73
C PHE A 86 -12.80 -6.38 -2.58
N SER A 87 -12.34 -5.25 -3.11
CA SER A 87 -13.09 -4.46 -4.07
C SER A 87 -12.18 -3.93 -5.17
N ARG A 88 -12.72 -3.86 -6.39
CA ARG A 88 -12.03 -3.34 -7.56
C ARG A 88 -12.77 -2.12 -8.10
N ILE A 89 -12.03 -1.03 -8.28
CA ILE A 89 -12.50 0.22 -8.87
C ILE A 89 -11.69 0.44 -10.14
N GLN A 90 -12.37 0.40 -11.28
CA GLN A 90 -11.77 0.80 -12.56
C GLN A 90 -11.95 2.30 -12.72
N PHE A 91 -10.85 3.04 -12.81
CA PHE A 91 -10.92 4.48 -13.04
C PHE A 91 -11.18 4.74 -14.52
N THR A 92 -12.22 5.50 -14.78
CA THR A 92 -12.63 5.94 -16.12
C THR A 92 -12.89 7.44 -16.11
N PRO A 93 -12.89 8.12 -17.28
CA PRO A 93 -13.10 9.57 -17.35
C PRO A 93 -14.45 10.04 -16.80
N ASP A 94 -15.46 9.18 -16.82
CA ASP A 94 -16.83 9.42 -16.36
C ASP A 94 -17.06 9.05 -14.88
N LEU A 95 -16.12 8.36 -14.24
CA LEU A 95 -16.24 7.95 -12.84
C LEU A 95 -16.38 9.17 -11.93
N MET A 96 -17.44 9.21 -11.13
CA MET A 96 -17.70 10.30 -10.19
C MET A 96 -17.17 9.95 -8.78
N PRO A 97 -16.88 10.95 -7.94
CA PRO A 97 -16.53 10.72 -6.53
C PRO A 97 -17.54 9.82 -5.79
N ALA A 98 -18.84 10.02 -6.03
CA ALA A 98 -19.92 9.26 -5.41
C ALA A 98 -19.88 7.76 -5.75
N ASP A 99 -19.36 7.39 -6.92
CA ASP A 99 -19.22 5.99 -7.34
C ASP A 99 -18.09 5.27 -6.59
N ILE A 100 -17.19 6.02 -5.94
CA ILE A 100 -16.11 5.49 -5.09
C ILE A 100 -16.55 5.47 -3.63
N VAL A 101 -17.05 6.61 -3.15
CA VAL A 101 -17.33 6.84 -1.73
C VAL A 101 -18.73 6.42 -1.31
N GLY A 102 -19.61 6.12 -2.25
CA GLY A 102 -21.01 5.83 -1.99
C GLY A 102 -21.91 7.05 -2.08
N THR A 103 -23.21 6.80 -2.11
CA THR A 103 -24.24 7.81 -2.28
C THR A 103 -25.41 7.58 -1.34
N THR A 104 -26.29 8.57 -1.24
CA THR A 104 -27.54 8.44 -0.48
C THR A 104 -28.69 8.23 -1.45
N VAL A 105 -29.35 7.08 -1.35
CA VAL A 105 -30.51 6.71 -2.17
C VAL A 105 -31.80 6.87 -1.38
N ILE A 106 -32.90 7.17 -2.07
CA ILE A 106 -34.23 7.19 -1.45
C ILE A 106 -34.78 5.77 -1.54
N SER A 107 -34.99 5.15 -0.38
CA SER A 107 -35.66 3.85 -0.26
C SER A 107 -37.06 4.05 0.30
N THR A 108 -37.94 3.11 0.00
CA THR A 108 -39.30 3.06 0.54
C THR A 108 -39.40 1.89 1.51
N ASP A 109 -40.02 2.08 2.67
CA ASP A 109 -40.30 0.99 3.61
C ASP A 109 -41.58 0.22 3.24
N GLU A 110 -41.89 -0.85 3.99
CA GLU A 110 -43.11 -1.65 3.80
C GLU A 110 -44.41 -0.84 4.01
N THR A 111 -44.32 0.34 4.63
CA THR A 111 -45.44 1.27 4.88
C THR A 111 -45.54 2.40 3.84
N ASN A 112 -44.76 2.30 2.75
CA ASN A 112 -44.70 3.28 1.67
C ASN A 112 -44.10 4.65 2.06
N GLN A 113 -43.37 4.73 3.18
CA GLN A 113 -42.67 5.94 3.60
C GLN A 113 -41.27 6.00 2.97
N ARG A 114 -40.92 7.17 2.44
CA ARG A 114 -39.61 7.43 1.84
C ARG A 114 -38.60 7.81 2.91
N TYR A 115 -37.47 7.11 2.96
CA TYR A 115 -36.33 7.45 3.81
C TYR A 115 -35.03 7.45 3.01
N PHE A 116 -34.05 8.20 3.48
CA PHE A 116 -32.72 8.25 2.88
C PHE A 116 -31.88 7.10 3.45
N ARG A 117 -31.35 6.23 2.58
CA ARG A 117 -30.45 5.14 2.92
C ARG A 117 -29.09 5.38 2.30
N PHE A 118 -28.03 5.21 3.09
CA PHE A 118 -26.68 5.22 2.56
C PHE A 118 -26.37 3.91 1.84
N GLU A 119 -25.85 4.02 0.63
CA GLU A 119 -25.34 2.92 -0.17
C GLU A 119 -23.81 3.08 -0.22
N ALA A 120 -23.12 2.15 0.45
CA ALA A 120 -21.68 2.18 0.58
C ALA A 120 -21.01 1.95 -0.77
N GLY A 121 -20.06 2.81 -1.12
CA GLY A 121 -19.25 2.65 -2.33
C GLY A 121 -18.22 1.51 -2.20
N PRO A 122 -17.54 1.18 -3.30
CA PRO A 122 -16.51 0.15 -3.35
C PRO A 122 -15.30 0.42 -2.44
N ILE A 123 -15.13 1.64 -1.92
CA ILE A 123 -14.07 1.97 -0.96
C ILE A 123 -14.28 1.32 0.43
N PHE A 124 -15.50 0.88 0.74
CA PHE A 124 -15.82 0.17 1.99
C PHE A 124 -15.42 -1.31 1.90
N SER A 125 -14.14 -1.54 1.68
CA SER A 125 -13.51 -2.87 1.68
C SER A 125 -12.12 -2.76 2.29
N ASN A 126 -11.61 -3.85 2.84
CA ASN A 126 -10.30 -3.86 3.49
C ASN A 126 -9.17 -3.67 2.47
N ILE A 127 -9.32 -4.32 1.31
CA ILE A 127 -8.37 -4.21 0.20
C ILE A 127 -9.09 -3.66 -1.03
N VAL A 128 -8.57 -2.55 -1.56
CA VAL A 128 -9.13 -1.87 -2.72
C VAL A 128 -8.08 -1.79 -3.83
N LEU A 129 -8.39 -2.37 -4.99
CA LEU A 129 -7.63 -2.17 -6.22
C LEU A 129 -8.22 -1.00 -6.99
N ALA A 130 -7.47 0.09 -7.11
CA ALA A 130 -7.82 1.26 -7.90
C ALA A 130 -7.05 1.22 -9.23
N ASP A 131 -7.64 0.61 -10.25
CA ASP A 131 -7.00 0.43 -11.55
C ASP A 131 -7.01 1.71 -12.37
N GLU A 132 -5.86 2.05 -12.95
CA GLU A 132 -5.68 3.17 -13.88
C GLU A 132 -6.10 4.53 -13.29
N ILE A 133 -5.66 4.81 -12.05
CA ILE A 133 -6.05 6.03 -11.29
C ILE A 133 -5.86 7.34 -12.09
N ASN A 134 -4.90 7.35 -13.02
CA ASN A 134 -4.63 8.46 -13.92
C ASN A 134 -5.72 8.68 -15.00
N ARG A 135 -6.72 7.82 -15.18
CA ARG A 135 -7.79 8.01 -16.17
C ARG A 135 -8.99 8.82 -15.67
N ALA A 136 -9.16 8.96 -14.35
CA ALA A 136 -10.26 9.76 -13.80
C ALA A 136 -9.86 11.22 -13.58
N THR A 137 -10.87 12.08 -13.47
CA THR A 137 -10.67 13.51 -13.19
C THR A 137 -9.97 13.75 -11.85
N PRO A 138 -9.27 14.88 -11.67
CA PRO A 138 -8.61 15.22 -10.40
C PRO A 138 -9.55 15.22 -9.18
N LYS A 139 -10.84 15.52 -9.38
CA LYS A 139 -11.85 15.50 -8.31
C LYS A 139 -12.13 14.07 -7.83
N THR A 140 -12.26 13.12 -8.77
CA THR A 140 -12.47 11.70 -8.48
C THR A 140 -11.23 11.08 -7.82
N GLN A 141 -10.02 11.39 -8.33
CA GLN A 141 -8.76 10.99 -7.70
C GLN A 141 -8.68 11.49 -6.25
N SER A 142 -9.07 12.75 -6.00
CA SER A 142 -9.01 13.35 -4.66
C SER A 142 -9.93 12.63 -3.66
N ALA A 143 -11.09 12.13 -4.09
CA ALA A 143 -11.99 11.38 -3.20
C ALA A 143 -11.37 10.08 -2.68
N LEU A 144 -10.69 9.33 -3.55
CA LEU A 144 -9.94 8.13 -3.14
C LEU A 144 -8.79 8.50 -2.20
N LEU A 145 -8.02 9.54 -2.56
CA LEU A 145 -6.83 9.96 -1.81
C LEU A 145 -7.18 10.55 -0.44
N GLU A 146 -8.34 11.19 -0.29
CA GLU A 146 -8.87 11.64 0.98
C GLU A 146 -9.21 10.45 1.87
N ALA A 147 -9.95 9.47 1.35
CA ALA A 147 -10.27 8.22 2.07
C ALA A 147 -9.00 7.49 2.53
N MET A 148 -7.96 7.46 1.69
CA MET A 148 -6.65 6.89 2.03
C MET A 148 -5.94 7.57 3.21
N GLN A 149 -6.12 8.88 3.38
CA GLN A 149 -5.46 9.64 4.45
C GLN A 149 -6.30 9.68 5.73
N GLU A 150 -7.58 9.98 5.58
CA GLU A 150 -8.50 10.18 6.70
C GLU A 150 -9.02 8.87 7.29
N ARG A 151 -8.97 7.77 6.52
CA ARG A 151 -9.53 6.45 6.89
C ARG A 151 -11.02 6.47 7.23
N ARG A 152 -11.70 7.51 6.76
CA ARG A 152 -13.13 7.75 6.90
C ARG A 152 -13.60 8.56 5.71
N VAL A 153 -14.89 8.50 5.46
CA VAL A 153 -15.54 9.16 4.34
C VAL A 153 -16.72 9.94 4.88
N THR A 154 -16.87 11.19 4.45
CA THR A 154 -18.06 11.99 4.77
C THR A 154 -18.95 12.08 3.55
N VAL A 155 -20.17 11.55 3.65
CA VAL A 155 -21.20 11.65 2.61
C VAL A 155 -22.37 12.44 3.18
N SER A 156 -22.73 13.53 2.49
CA SER A 156 -23.73 14.50 2.94
C SER A 156 -23.39 15.13 4.31
N ARG A 157 -23.94 14.60 5.41
CA ARG A 157 -23.70 15.09 6.79
C ARG A 157 -23.25 13.98 7.74
N SER A 158 -23.03 12.78 7.22
CA SER A 158 -22.66 11.61 8.01
C SER A 158 -21.26 11.16 7.65
N THR A 159 -20.44 10.90 8.66
CA THR A 159 -19.10 10.35 8.50
C THR A 159 -19.12 8.86 8.80
N TYR A 160 -18.50 8.08 7.92
CA TYR A 160 -18.39 6.63 8.01
C TYR A 160 -16.93 6.24 8.08
N GLU A 161 -16.58 5.42 9.07
CA GLU A 161 -15.21 4.90 9.25
C GLU A 161 -14.96 3.71 8.31
N LEU A 162 -13.74 3.59 7.80
CA LEU A 162 -13.32 2.46 6.99
C LEU A 162 -12.78 1.34 7.89
N GLU A 163 -13.18 0.10 7.59
CA GLU A 163 -12.82 -1.06 8.41
C GLU A 163 -11.31 -1.39 8.28
N PRO A 164 -10.56 -1.47 9.39
CA PRO A 164 -9.15 -1.84 9.35
C PRO A 164 -8.95 -3.37 9.20
N PRO A 165 -7.90 -3.83 8.48
CA PRO A 165 -6.94 -3.02 7.75
C PRO A 165 -7.58 -2.42 6.50
N PHE A 166 -7.20 -1.18 6.19
CA PHE A 166 -7.61 -0.49 4.96
C PHE A 166 -6.36 -0.25 4.11
N PHE A 167 -6.31 -0.89 2.94
CA PHE A 167 -5.18 -0.89 2.03
C PHE A 167 -5.66 -0.64 0.60
N VAL A 168 -5.11 0.40 -0.02
CA VAL A 168 -5.34 0.72 -1.44
C VAL A 168 -4.08 0.40 -2.24
N LEU A 169 -4.26 -0.43 -3.28
CA LEU A 169 -3.31 -0.54 -4.38
C LEU A 169 -3.84 0.28 -5.56
N ALA A 170 -3.22 1.42 -5.84
CA ALA A 170 -3.52 2.18 -7.05
C ALA A 170 -2.59 1.73 -8.18
N THR A 171 -3.09 1.55 -9.40
CA THR A 171 -2.26 1.22 -10.56
C THR A 171 -2.22 2.37 -11.56
N GLN A 172 -1.09 2.51 -12.23
CA GLN A 172 -0.91 3.41 -13.37
C GLN A 172 -0.28 2.64 -14.53
N ASN A 173 -0.79 2.89 -15.74
CA ASN A 173 -0.22 2.37 -16.97
C ASN A 173 0.63 3.48 -17.62
N PRO A 174 1.96 3.33 -17.68
CA PRO A 174 2.84 4.36 -18.24
C PRO A 174 2.71 4.53 -19.76
N LEU A 175 2.13 3.55 -20.46
CA LEU A 175 1.99 3.58 -21.92
C LEU A 175 0.80 4.42 -22.41
N GLU A 176 -0.15 4.74 -21.52
CA GLU A 176 -1.34 5.51 -21.86
C GLU A 176 -1.12 7.01 -21.63
N MET A 177 -0.83 7.72 -22.72
CA MET A 177 -0.60 9.17 -22.71
C MET A 177 -1.85 10.00 -23.06
N GLU A 178 -2.86 9.40 -23.73
CA GLU A 178 -4.08 10.10 -24.15
C GLU A 178 -5.19 9.99 -23.10
N GLY A 179 -5.82 11.12 -22.77
CA GLY A 179 -6.97 11.16 -21.87
C GLY A 179 -6.62 10.87 -20.40
N THR A 180 -5.36 11.03 -20.00
CA THR A 180 -4.91 10.82 -18.63
C THR A 180 -4.63 12.14 -17.90
N TYR A 181 -4.89 12.12 -16.59
CA TYR A 181 -4.65 13.17 -15.62
C TYR A 181 -3.55 12.68 -14.66
N PRO A 182 -2.31 13.15 -14.78
CA PRO A 182 -1.24 12.73 -13.88
C PRO A 182 -1.58 13.15 -12.45
N LEU A 183 -1.20 12.30 -11.49
CA LEU A 183 -1.33 12.65 -10.08
C LEU A 183 -0.34 13.77 -9.75
N PRO A 184 -0.78 14.89 -9.16
CA PRO A 184 0.13 15.90 -8.65
C PRO A 184 1.13 15.30 -7.66
N GLU A 185 2.32 15.88 -7.56
CA GLU A 185 3.41 15.37 -6.72
C GLU A 185 3.01 15.33 -5.23
N ALA A 186 2.20 16.31 -4.80
CA ALA A 186 1.61 16.32 -3.46
C ALA A 186 0.66 15.14 -3.20
N GLN A 187 -0.02 14.64 -4.24
CA GLN A 187 -0.87 13.45 -4.15
C GLN A 187 -0.03 12.17 -4.16
N LEU A 188 1.01 12.10 -5.01
CA LEU A 188 1.96 10.98 -5.03
C LEU A 188 2.59 10.77 -3.64
N ASP A 189 2.97 11.84 -2.94
CA ASP A 189 3.59 11.79 -1.61
C ASP A 189 2.72 11.09 -0.53
N ARG A 190 1.42 10.90 -0.79
CA ARG A 190 0.49 10.15 0.08
C ARG A 190 0.66 8.63 0.00
N PHE A 191 1.26 8.12 -1.06
CA PHE A 191 1.55 6.68 -1.19
C PHE A 191 2.78 6.33 -0.38
N PHE A 192 2.70 5.23 0.37
CA PHE A 192 3.80 4.71 1.17
C PHE A 192 4.96 4.32 0.25
N PHE A 193 4.67 3.46 -0.74
CA PHE A 193 5.60 3.04 -1.79
C PHE A 193 5.07 3.34 -3.19
N HIS A 194 6.01 3.65 -4.08
CA HIS A 194 5.83 3.55 -5.52
C HIS A 194 6.59 2.32 -6.02
N ILE A 195 5.84 1.30 -6.43
CA ILE A 195 6.35 -0.01 -6.83
C ILE A 195 6.34 -0.08 -8.35
N GLN A 196 7.50 -0.37 -8.94
CA GLN A 196 7.64 -0.61 -10.36
C GLN A 196 7.66 -2.12 -10.60
N VAL A 197 6.90 -2.56 -11.60
CA VAL A 197 6.82 -3.98 -11.98
C VAL A 197 7.50 -4.15 -13.33
N ASP A 198 8.61 -4.88 -13.30
CA ASP A 198 9.35 -5.25 -14.50
C ASP A 198 8.56 -6.29 -15.32
N PHE A 199 8.88 -6.34 -16.61
CA PHE A 199 8.33 -7.38 -17.48
C PHE A 199 8.91 -8.75 -17.08
N PRO A 200 8.09 -9.82 -17.01
CA PRO A 200 8.56 -11.14 -16.61
C PRO A 200 9.67 -11.64 -17.53
N THR A 201 10.61 -12.38 -16.95
CA THR A 201 11.68 -13.06 -17.69
C THR A 201 11.12 -14.15 -18.60
N HIS A 202 11.94 -14.63 -19.55
CA HIS A 202 11.52 -15.69 -20.47
C HIS A 202 11.00 -16.94 -19.74
N ASP A 203 11.70 -17.38 -18.69
CA ASP A 203 11.31 -18.57 -17.92
C ASP A 203 10.02 -18.33 -17.12
N GLU A 204 9.84 -17.12 -16.58
CA GLU A 204 8.61 -16.73 -15.90
C GLU A 204 7.42 -16.68 -16.87
N LEU A 205 7.62 -16.20 -18.11
CA LEU A 205 6.57 -16.20 -19.14
C LEU A 205 6.14 -17.62 -19.53
N ILE A 206 7.10 -18.54 -19.67
CA ILE A 206 6.81 -19.95 -19.92
C ILE A 206 5.96 -20.51 -18.77
N GLU A 207 6.36 -20.26 -17.53
CA GLU A 207 5.64 -20.75 -16.36
C GLU A 207 4.24 -20.11 -16.22
N ILE A 208 4.10 -18.81 -16.49
CA ILE A 208 2.81 -18.12 -16.55
C ILE A 208 1.92 -18.77 -17.63
N ALA A 209 2.44 -19.01 -18.82
CA ALA A 209 1.70 -19.65 -19.90
C ALA A 209 1.24 -21.07 -19.51
N ASN A 210 2.13 -21.87 -18.91
CA ASN A 210 1.80 -23.21 -18.45
C ASN A 210 0.70 -23.20 -17.39
N ARG A 211 0.82 -22.37 -16.34
CA ARG A 211 -0.16 -22.31 -15.25
C ARG A 211 -1.52 -21.80 -15.70
N THR A 212 -1.56 -20.76 -16.53
CA THR A 212 -2.81 -20.14 -16.97
C THR A 212 -3.56 -20.97 -18.00
N THR A 213 -2.88 -21.87 -18.72
CA THR A 213 -3.49 -22.73 -19.75
C THR A 213 -3.75 -24.17 -19.30
N ALA A 214 -3.17 -24.62 -18.19
CA ALA A 214 -3.32 -26.00 -17.69
C ALA A 214 -4.70 -26.32 -17.07
N GLY A 215 -5.63 -25.36 -17.01
CA GLY A 215 -7.01 -25.58 -16.54
C GLY A 215 -7.15 -25.94 -15.05
N THR A 216 -6.06 -25.91 -14.28
CA THR A 216 -6.07 -26.18 -12.84
C THR A 216 -6.07 -24.86 -12.08
N GLU A 217 -7.18 -24.54 -11.44
CA GLU A 217 -7.29 -23.33 -10.63
C GLU A 217 -6.62 -23.56 -9.28
N MET A 218 -5.53 -22.83 -9.01
CA MET A 218 -4.88 -22.86 -7.71
C MET A 218 -5.63 -21.95 -6.75
N VAL A 219 -6.37 -22.56 -5.81
CA VAL A 219 -7.08 -21.82 -4.77
C VAL A 219 -6.12 -21.59 -3.59
N PRO A 220 -5.78 -20.32 -3.27
CA PRO A 220 -4.94 -20.01 -2.12
C PRO A 220 -5.64 -20.40 -0.82
N GLN A 221 -4.87 -20.82 0.18
CA GLN A 221 -5.43 -21.16 1.49
C GLN A 221 -5.40 -19.96 2.45
N PHE A 222 -6.38 -19.94 3.35
CA PHE A 222 -6.41 -19.02 4.48
C PHE A 222 -5.14 -19.17 5.33
N VAL A 223 -4.46 -18.04 5.58
CA VAL A 223 -3.26 -17.99 6.44
C VAL A 223 -3.52 -17.18 7.70
N THR A 224 -4.19 -16.03 7.58
CA THR A 224 -4.37 -15.09 8.69
C THR A 224 -5.61 -14.22 8.49
N SER A 225 -5.96 -13.40 9.49
CA SER A 225 -7.10 -12.48 9.44
C SER A 225 -6.66 -11.01 9.37
N GLY A 226 -7.55 -10.14 8.91
CA GLY A 226 -7.34 -8.68 8.96
C GLY A 226 -7.02 -8.15 10.37
N GLU A 227 -7.66 -8.68 11.41
CA GLU A 227 -7.36 -8.33 12.81
C GLU A 227 -5.90 -8.65 13.17
N THR A 228 -5.39 -9.78 12.69
CA THR A 228 -4.01 -10.19 12.89
C THR A 228 -3.05 -9.26 12.14
N VAL A 229 -3.40 -8.86 10.91
CA VAL A 229 -2.63 -7.85 10.16
C VAL A 229 -2.56 -6.53 10.93
N VAL A 230 -3.66 -6.08 11.55
CA VAL A 230 -3.65 -4.87 12.39
C VAL A 230 -2.76 -5.05 13.62
N ALA A 231 -2.76 -6.23 14.25
CA ALA A 231 -1.85 -6.52 15.36
C ALA A 231 -0.38 -6.49 14.91
N MET A 232 -0.06 -7.05 13.74
CA MET A 232 1.25 -7.00 13.11
C MET A 232 1.69 -5.56 12.82
N GLN A 233 0.80 -4.73 12.27
CA GLN A 233 1.06 -3.29 12.06
C GLN A 233 1.41 -2.55 13.37
N ARG A 234 0.79 -2.94 14.49
CA ARG A 234 1.11 -2.36 15.81
C ARG A 234 2.48 -2.81 16.30
N LEU A 235 2.81 -4.09 16.16
CA LEU A 235 4.13 -4.63 16.52
C LEU A 235 5.24 -3.95 15.73
N ALA A 236 5.08 -3.82 14.40
CA ALA A 236 6.07 -3.18 13.53
C ALA A 236 6.43 -1.75 13.97
N ARG A 237 5.46 -0.98 14.48
CA ARG A 237 5.71 0.38 14.98
C ARG A 237 6.50 0.40 16.30
N GLN A 238 6.37 -0.64 17.11
CA GLN A 238 7.03 -0.78 18.41
C GLN A 238 8.49 -1.24 18.32
N VAL A 239 8.92 -1.78 17.17
CA VAL A 239 10.32 -2.18 16.95
C VAL A 239 11.24 -0.97 17.15
N PRO A 240 12.24 -1.04 18.05
CA PRO A 240 13.18 0.04 18.25
C PRO A 240 14.10 0.20 17.02
N ILE A 241 14.52 1.44 16.76
CA ILE A 241 15.57 1.72 15.78
C ILE A 241 16.68 2.48 16.48
N ALA A 242 17.93 2.02 16.29
CA ALA A 242 19.07 2.67 16.91
C ALA A 242 19.25 4.09 16.36
N GLN A 243 19.77 4.99 17.20
CA GLN A 243 20.00 6.39 16.80
C GLN A 243 20.92 6.51 15.56
N PRO A 244 22.02 5.72 15.41
CA PRO A 244 22.85 5.78 14.20
C PRO A 244 22.09 5.43 12.91
N LEU A 245 21.17 4.45 12.95
CA LEU A 245 20.34 4.07 11.80
C LEU A 245 19.31 5.15 11.47
N THR A 246 18.73 5.78 12.50
CA THR A 246 17.83 6.93 12.30
C THR A 246 18.60 8.09 11.66
N ALA A 247 19.81 8.38 12.13
CA ALA A 247 20.66 9.42 11.55
C ALA A 247 21.06 9.08 10.10
N TYR A 248 21.37 7.81 9.80
CA TYR A 248 21.65 7.36 8.44
C TYR A 248 20.44 7.55 7.51
N ALA A 249 19.24 7.19 7.97
CA ALA A 249 17.99 7.42 7.24
C ALA A 249 17.76 8.92 6.95
N VAL A 250 18.03 9.80 7.92
CA VAL A 250 17.97 11.26 7.72
C VAL A 250 19.02 11.72 6.72
N ASN A 251 20.27 11.24 6.82
CA ASN A 251 21.33 11.60 5.88
C ASN A 251 20.97 11.22 4.43
N LEU A 252 20.36 10.04 4.22
CA LEU A 252 19.86 9.62 2.91
C LEU A 252 18.81 10.60 2.38
N LEU A 253 17.85 11.00 3.23
CA LEU A 253 16.82 11.97 2.85
C LEU A 253 17.42 13.35 2.53
N GLU A 254 18.29 13.87 3.39
CA GLU A 254 18.93 15.17 3.21
C GLU A 254 19.82 15.20 1.95
N ALA A 255 20.50 14.10 1.64
CA ALA A 255 21.30 13.97 0.42
C ALA A 255 20.46 13.99 -0.87
N THR A 256 19.13 13.81 -0.80
CA THR A 256 18.22 14.05 -1.94
C THR A 256 17.93 15.54 -2.20
N HIS A 257 18.33 16.45 -1.30
CA HIS A 257 18.01 17.87 -1.42
C HIS A 257 19.16 18.63 -2.11
N PRO A 258 18.92 19.32 -3.25
CA PRO A 258 19.99 19.90 -4.09
C PRO A 258 20.84 20.98 -3.39
N ARG A 259 20.29 21.63 -2.36
CA ARG A 259 20.99 22.66 -1.59
C ARG A 259 21.77 22.11 -0.40
N HIS A 260 21.62 20.83 -0.07
CA HIS A 260 22.27 20.25 1.09
C HIS A 260 23.78 20.02 0.83
N PRO A 261 24.68 20.24 1.80
CA PRO A 261 26.11 19.99 1.61
C PRO A 261 26.46 18.54 1.27
N ALA A 262 25.66 17.58 1.74
CA ALA A 262 25.87 16.16 1.45
C ALA A 262 25.30 15.70 0.09
N ALA A 263 24.61 16.58 -0.65
CA ALA A 263 24.01 16.21 -1.93
C ALA A 263 25.09 15.90 -3.00
N PRO A 264 25.00 14.76 -3.69
CA PRO A 264 25.84 14.44 -4.85
C PRO A 264 25.63 15.41 -6.01
N ASP A 265 26.61 15.50 -6.91
CA ASP A 265 26.56 16.41 -8.06
C ASP A 265 25.31 16.21 -8.92
N MET A 266 24.92 14.95 -9.16
CA MET A 266 23.72 14.62 -9.93
C MET A 266 22.44 15.14 -9.26
N VAL A 267 22.37 15.11 -7.92
CA VAL A 267 21.25 15.70 -7.17
C VAL A 267 21.26 17.22 -7.34
N ARG A 268 22.41 17.86 -7.17
CA ARG A 268 22.54 19.33 -7.30
C ARG A 268 22.13 19.82 -8.68
N HIS A 269 22.46 19.06 -9.70
CA HIS A 269 22.27 19.43 -11.10
C HIS A 269 20.86 19.13 -11.60
N TYR A 270 20.27 17.98 -11.25
CA TYR A 270 19.00 17.51 -11.85
C TYR A 270 17.79 17.55 -10.92
N VAL A 271 17.96 17.68 -9.60
CA VAL A 271 16.83 17.68 -8.66
C VAL A 271 16.38 19.10 -8.35
N ARG A 272 15.08 19.37 -8.54
CA ARG A 272 14.42 20.62 -8.16
C ARG A 272 13.99 20.60 -6.69
N TYR A 273 13.37 19.49 -6.25
CA TYR A 273 12.97 19.27 -4.86
C TYR A 273 13.26 17.83 -4.42
N GLY A 274 13.87 17.70 -3.24
CA GLY A 274 14.18 16.41 -2.61
C GLY A 274 12.95 15.76 -1.97
N ALA A 275 13.16 14.56 -1.44
CA ALA A 275 12.08 13.75 -0.88
C ALA A 275 11.52 14.33 0.43
N SER A 276 10.22 14.10 0.66
CA SER A 276 9.50 14.62 1.83
C SER A 276 9.80 13.83 3.13
N PRO A 277 9.47 14.39 4.31
CA PRO A 277 9.51 13.66 5.58
C PRO A 277 8.64 12.38 5.61
N ARG A 278 7.61 12.28 4.77
CA ARG A 278 6.80 11.05 4.63
C ARG A 278 7.61 9.91 4.04
N GLY A 279 8.55 10.22 3.14
CA GLY A 279 9.51 9.25 2.60
C GLY A 279 10.40 8.65 3.68
N LEU A 280 10.91 9.49 4.61
CA LEU A 280 11.69 9.03 5.77
C LEU A 280 10.86 8.12 6.68
N GLN A 281 9.62 8.49 6.96
CA GLN A 281 8.72 7.67 7.77
C GLN A 281 8.44 6.31 7.11
N ALA A 282 8.15 6.30 5.81
CA ALA A 282 7.92 5.08 5.05
C ALA A 282 9.16 4.16 5.06
N MET A 283 10.35 4.73 4.81
CA MET A 283 11.61 4.00 4.84
C MET A 283 11.90 3.38 6.21
N ILE A 284 11.72 4.12 7.31
CA ILE A 284 11.95 3.59 8.67
C ILE A 284 10.94 2.49 9.02
N ILE A 285 9.64 2.70 8.74
CA ILE A 285 8.62 1.70 9.03
C ILE A 285 8.86 0.43 8.21
N ALA A 286 9.15 0.57 6.92
CA ALA A 286 9.43 -0.57 6.06
C ALA A 286 10.70 -1.33 6.48
N ALA A 287 11.75 -0.62 6.91
CA ALA A 287 12.97 -1.24 7.40
C ALA A 287 12.74 -2.04 8.70
N LYS A 288 11.89 -1.52 9.62
CA LYS A 288 11.45 -2.27 10.82
C LYS A 288 10.71 -3.55 10.45
N ILE A 289 9.80 -3.47 9.47
CA ILE A 289 9.06 -4.64 8.99
C ILE A 289 10.01 -5.63 8.33
N SER A 290 10.92 -5.17 7.48
CA SER A 290 11.94 -6.00 6.82
C SER A 290 12.73 -6.81 7.84
N ALA A 291 13.24 -6.15 8.90
CA ALA A 291 13.93 -6.83 9.99
C ALA A 291 13.05 -7.90 10.67
N LEU A 292 11.79 -7.59 10.98
CA LEU A 292 10.86 -8.56 11.59
C LEU A 292 10.62 -9.77 10.70
N ILE A 293 10.46 -9.58 9.39
CA ILE A 293 10.23 -10.70 8.47
C ILE A 293 11.48 -11.59 8.41
N ASP A 294 12.66 -11.02 8.53
CA ASP A 294 13.92 -11.78 8.60
C ASP A 294 14.14 -12.43 9.98
N GLY A 295 13.21 -12.22 10.94
CA GLY A 295 13.30 -12.73 12.30
C GLY A 295 14.26 -11.93 13.20
N ARG A 296 14.65 -10.73 12.78
CA ARG A 296 15.52 -9.83 13.53
C ARG A 296 14.69 -8.84 14.34
N HIS A 297 15.13 -8.58 15.56
CA HIS A 297 14.48 -7.63 16.48
C HIS A 297 15.00 -6.18 16.31
N ASN A 298 16.06 -6.01 15.52
CA ASN A 298 16.72 -4.73 15.28
C ASN A 298 16.90 -4.53 13.78
N VAL A 299 16.71 -3.28 13.34
CA VAL A 299 16.95 -2.83 11.97
C VAL A 299 18.44 -2.84 11.68
N ASP A 300 18.82 -3.16 10.45
CA ASP A 300 20.17 -3.01 9.92
C ASP A 300 20.20 -1.94 8.80
N TYR A 301 21.38 -1.45 8.44
CA TYR A 301 21.56 -0.51 7.34
C TYR A 301 21.00 -1.08 6.03
N SER A 302 21.19 -2.37 5.76
CA SER A 302 20.67 -3.03 4.55
C SER A 302 19.14 -2.99 4.44
N ASP A 303 18.41 -2.96 5.56
CA ASP A 303 16.94 -2.81 5.56
C ASP A 303 16.51 -1.43 5.08
N LEU A 304 17.25 -0.38 5.45
CA LEU A 304 16.98 0.98 4.99
C LEU A 304 17.31 1.12 3.50
N GLN A 305 18.45 0.53 3.08
CA GLN A 305 18.90 0.59 1.69
C GLN A 305 17.95 -0.14 0.73
N SER A 306 17.44 -1.32 1.13
CA SER A 306 16.57 -2.14 0.26
C SER A 306 15.20 -1.51 0.01
N VAL A 307 14.69 -0.71 0.95
CA VAL A 307 13.37 -0.05 0.84
C VAL A 307 13.46 1.41 0.36
N MET A 308 14.66 1.94 0.19
CA MET A 308 14.89 3.36 -0.15
C MET A 308 14.26 3.74 -1.50
N LEU A 309 14.47 2.93 -2.54
CA LEU A 309 13.96 3.20 -3.88
C LEU A 309 12.43 3.32 -3.91
N PRO A 310 11.66 2.27 -3.53
CA PRO A 310 10.20 2.37 -3.55
C PRO A 310 9.66 3.42 -2.56
N ALA A 311 10.39 3.72 -1.48
CA ALA A 311 10.01 4.77 -0.54
C ALA A 311 10.24 6.19 -1.07
N LEU A 312 11.22 6.45 -1.93
CA LEU A 312 11.61 7.84 -2.25
C LEU A 312 11.39 8.24 -3.71
N ARG A 313 11.29 7.30 -4.66
CA ARG A 313 11.30 7.61 -6.10
C ARG A 313 10.21 8.58 -6.56
N HIS A 314 8.99 8.45 -6.05
CA HIS A 314 7.85 9.31 -6.39
C HIS A 314 7.81 10.62 -5.59
N ARG A 315 8.81 10.85 -4.74
CA ARG A 315 8.96 12.04 -3.90
C ARG A 315 10.05 12.98 -4.40
N LEU A 316 10.75 12.62 -5.47
CA LEU A 316 11.75 13.47 -6.11
C LEU A 316 11.12 14.23 -7.28
N ILE A 317 11.37 15.55 -7.32
CA ILE A 317 10.96 16.39 -8.43
C ILE A 317 12.21 16.78 -9.19
N LEU A 318 12.35 16.25 -10.41
CA LEU A 318 13.44 16.60 -11.32
C LEU A 318 13.18 17.97 -11.97
N ASN A 319 14.26 18.64 -12.37
CA ASN A 319 14.18 19.83 -13.21
C ASN A 319 14.03 19.44 -14.69
N PHE A 320 13.82 20.44 -15.54
CA PHE A 320 13.61 20.23 -16.97
C PHE A 320 14.82 19.57 -17.66
N GLU A 321 16.04 19.90 -17.22
CA GLU A 321 17.27 19.34 -17.76
C GLU A 321 17.36 17.83 -17.49
N GLY A 322 17.11 17.40 -16.25
CA GLY A 322 17.09 15.98 -15.89
C GLY A 322 16.02 15.20 -16.66
N GLN A 323 14.85 15.80 -16.86
CA GLN A 323 13.80 15.21 -17.69
C GLN A 323 14.23 15.08 -19.17
N ALA A 324 14.86 16.13 -19.73
CA ALA A 324 15.32 16.14 -21.12
C ALA A 324 16.44 15.13 -21.38
N GLU A 325 17.31 14.90 -20.41
CA GLU A 325 18.40 13.92 -20.49
C GLU A 325 17.96 12.48 -20.13
N GLY A 326 16.69 12.27 -19.82
CA GLY A 326 16.16 10.94 -19.49
C GLY A 326 16.63 10.40 -18.15
N ILE A 327 17.07 11.27 -17.24
CA ILE A 327 17.49 10.90 -15.90
C ILE A 327 16.28 10.42 -15.10
N THR A 328 16.38 9.25 -14.47
CA THR A 328 15.29 8.72 -13.65
C THR A 328 15.49 9.04 -12.16
N PRO A 329 14.40 9.11 -11.36
CA PRO A 329 14.52 9.20 -9.91
C PRO A 329 15.33 8.05 -9.29
N ASP A 330 15.27 6.85 -9.90
CA ASP A 330 16.01 5.69 -9.43
C ASP A 330 17.53 5.86 -9.63
N ASP A 331 17.98 6.50 -10.72
CA ASP A 331 19.40 6.82 -10.94
C ASP A 331 19.93 7.78 -9.87
N ILE A 332 19.13 8.82 -9.56
CA ILE A 332 19.43 9.79 -8.51
C ILE A 332 19.56 9.08 -7.15
N LEU A 333 18.58 8.25 -6.79
CA LEU A 333 18.57 7.56 -5.49
C LEU A 333 19.71 6.55 -5.37
N LYS A 334 20.08 5.85 -6.45
CA LYS A 334 21.27 4.98 -6.47
C LYS A 334 22.55 5.78 -6.20
N GLN A 335 22.70 6.97 -6.77
CA GLN A 335 23.85 7.82 -6.49
C GLN A 335 23.86 8.37 -5.05
N VAL A 336 22.69 8.73 -4.51
CA VAL A 336 22.55 9.10 -3.08
C VAL A 336 22.97 7.95 -2.18
N LEU A 337 22.56 6.73 -2.50
CA LEU A 337 22.92 5.53 -1.74
C LEU A 337 24.44 5.28 -1.76
N GLN A 338 25.08 5.40 -2.92
CA GLN A 338 26.53 5.19 -3.08
C GLN A 338 27.38 6.24 -2.37
N SER A 339 26.90 7.49 -2.33
CA SER A 339 27.63 8.61 -1.72
C SER A 339 27.44 8.71 -0.21
N THR A 340 26.32 8.23 0.31
CA THR A 340 26.00 8.28 1.74
C THR A 340 26.67 7.13 2.48
N ARG A 341 27.78 7.42 3.16
CA ARG A 341 28.54 6.42 3.92
C ARG A 341 27.79 5.98 5.18
N VAL A 342 27.81 4.67 5.43
CA VAL A 342 27.51 4.08 6.73
C VAL A 342 28.61 4.52 7.70
N ARG A 343 28.22 5.17 8.80
CA ARG A 343 29.13 5.60 9.87
C ARG A 343 28.92 4.77 11.11
#